data_AF-A0AAW3ZGP0-F1
#
_entry.id   AF-A0AAW3ZGP0-F1
#
_cell.length_a   1.000
_cell.length_b   1.000
_cell.length_c   1.000
_cell.angle_alpha   90.00
_cell.angle_beta   90.00
_cell.angle_gamma   90.00
#
_symmetry.space_group_name_H-M   'P 1'
#
loop_
_entity.id
_entity.type
_entity.pdbx_description
1 polymer ?
#
loop_
_entity_poly.entity_id
_entity_poly.type
_entity_poly.pdbx_seq_one_letter_code
_entity_poly.pdbx_strand_id
1 'polypeptide(L)'
;MTHQDSYQLFMDALDVVNRSLKANRGQGIYGKLIEGFDKYLNGHVSAVGVYGEDPKHPYDYFTIKYLDGRFELVERGKGEHSTHWRASKRYLESLVDDPQTYIDHPAKLDFDWLKTILPDSMASLFKKAA
;
A
#
# COMPACT_ATOMS: atom_id res chain seq x y z
N MET A 1 15.44 21.74 -2.83
CA MET A 1 14.53 20.59 -2.72
C MET A 1 15.39 19.36 -2.75
N THR A 2 15.57 18.71 -1.61
CA THR A 2 16.38 17.50 -1.48
C THR A 2 15.71 16.41 -2.32
N HIS A 3 16.45 15.83 -3.28
CA HIS A 3 16.05 14.58 -3.90
C HIS A 3 16.00 13.53 -2.79
N GLN A 4 14.82 13.30 -2.19
CA GLN A 4 14.62 12.14 -1.33
C GLN A 4 14.86 10.92 -2.20
N ASP A 5 15.83 10.08 -1.80
CA ASP A 5 16.06 8.79 -2.45
C ASP A 5 14.73 8.03 -2.46
N SER A 6 14.39 7.43 -3.60
CA SER A 6 13.13 6.69 -3.75
C SER A 6 12.98 5.58 -2.73
N TYR A 7 14.11 5.03 -2.24
CA TYR A 7 14.10 4.11 -1.10
C TYR A 7 13.52 4.76 0.16
N GLN A 8 14.07 5.91 0.58
CA GLN A 8 13.61 6.60 1.78
C GLN A 8 12.15 7.04 1.64
N LEU A 9 11.79 7.62 0.49
CA LEU A 9 10.42 8.02 0.18
C LEU A 9 9.44 6.84 0.28
N PHE A 10 9.81 5.69 -0.28
CA PHE A 10 8.97 4.49 -0.22
C PHE A 10 8.83 3.97 1.20
N MET A 11 9.92 3.91 1.97
CA MET A 11 9.88 3.43 3.36
C MET A 11 9.05 4.33 4.26
N ASP A 12 9.16 5.66 4.11
CA ASP A 12 8.36 6.62 4.87
C ASP A 12 6.89 6.50 4.51
N ALA A 13 6.56 6.39 3.22
CA ALA A 13 5.20 6.15 2.77
C ALA A 13 4.62 4.81 3.29
N LEU A 14 5.43 3.75 3.32
CA LEU A 14 5.05 2.43 3.86
C LEU A 14 4.75 2.49 5.36
N ASP A 15 5.51 3.29 6.12
CA ASP A 15 5.22 3.54 7.54
C ASP A 15 3.85 4.22 7.72
N VAL A 16 3.54 5.23 6.91
CA VAL A 16 2.24 5.92 6.94
C VAL A 16 1.08 4.96 6.65
N VAL A 17 1.22 4.12 5.63
CA VAL A 17 0.23 3.06 5.31
C VAL A 17 0.04 2.16 6.53
N ASN A 18 1.12 1.66 7.13
CA ASN A 18 1.06 0.76 8.28
C ASN A 18 0.42 1.42 9.51
N ARG A 19 0.73 2.70 9.77
CA ARG A 19 0.13 3.47 10.85
C ARG A 19 -1.36 3.69 10.64
N SER A 20 -1.77 3.97 9.40
CA SER A 20 -3.18 4.10 9.02
C SER A 20 -3.93 2.78 9.23
N LEU A 21 -3.38 1.65 8.76
CA LEU A 21 -3.95 0.32 9.00
C LEU A 21 -4.09 0.05 10.49
N LYS A 22 -3.04 0.30 11.28
CA LYS A 22 -3.04 0.09 12.73
C LYS A 22 -4.08 0.95 13.45
N ALA A 23 -4.17 2.23 13.12
CA ALA A 23 -5.10 3.17 13.75
C ALA A 23 -6.57 2.80 13.48
N ASN A 24 -6.86 2.28 12.29
CA ASN A 24 -8.22 1.95 11.85
C ASN A 24 -8.60 0.48 12.07
N ARG A 25 -7.74 -0.32 12.73
CA ARG A 25 -8.09 -1.68 13.14
C ARG A 25 -9.33 -1.68 14.04
N GLY A 26 -10.29 -2.54 13.72
CA GLY A 26 -11.56 -2.64 14.45
C GLY A 26 -12.53 -1.47 14.23
N GLN A 27 -12.22 -0.50 13.36
CA GLN A 27 -13.08 0.67 13.14
C GLN A 27 -13.98 0.52 11.91
N GLY A 28 -15.29 0.39 12.13
CA GLY A 28 -16.30 0.50 11.09
C GLY A 28 -16.07 -0.42 9.87
N ILE A 29 -16.21 0.13 8.66
CA ILE A 29 -16.00 -0.61 7.41
C ILE A 29 -14.52 -0.91 7.15
N TYR A 30 -13.61 -0.03 7.58
CA TYR A 30 -12.17 -0.19 7.40
C TYR A 30 -11.59 -1.31 8.26
N GLY A 31 -12.07 -1.47 9.49
CA GLY A 31 -11.72 -2.61 10.33
C GLY A 31 -11.99 -3.94 9.63
N LYS A 32 -13.15 -4.07 8.99
CA LYS A 32 -13.52 -5.28 8.22
C LYS A 32 -12.66 -5.48 6.96
N LEU A 33 -12.25 -4.39 6.30
CA LEU A 33 -11.30 -4.46 5.19
C LEU A 33 -9.95 -5.00 5.67
N ILE A 34 -9.44 -4.46 6.79
CA ILE A 34 -8.17 -4.88 7.39
C ILE A 34 -8.22 -6.34 7.86
N GLU A 35 -9.31 -6.78 8.47
CA GLU A 35 -9.52 -8.20 8.80
C GLU A 35 -9.49 -9.10 7.55
N GLY A 36 -10.02 -8.61 6.43
CA GLY A 36 -9.90 -9.29 5.15
C GLY A 36 -8.45 -9.34 4.64
N PHE A 37 -7.67 -8.29 4.85
CA PHE A 37 -6.23 -8.29 4.53
C PHE A 37 -5.51 -9.34 5.37
N ASP A 38 -5.77 -9.38 6.69
CA ASP A 38 -5.23 -10.41 7.59
C ASP A 38 -5.57 -11.83 7.10
N LYS A 39 -6.80 -12.05 6.64
CA LYS A 39 -7.26 -13.36 6.18
C LYS A 39 -6.66 -13.80 4.85
N TYR A 40 -6.54 -12.90 3.88
CA TYR A 40 -6.24 -13.25 2.49
C TYR A 40 -4.83 -12.86 2.03
N LEU A 41 -4.21 -11.87 2.67
CA LEU A 41 -2.90 -11.35 2.28
C LEU A 41 -1.78 -11.83 3.21
N ASN A 42 -2.06 -12.46 4.35
CA ASN A 42 -0.99 -12.90 5.24
C ASN A 42 -0.04 -13.88 4.53
N GLY A 43 1.24 -13.54 4.49
CA GLY A 43 2.26 -14.28 3.73
C GLY A 43 2.40 -13.85 2.26
N HIS A 44 1.47 -13.06 1.72
CA HIS A 44 1.47 -12.63 0.33
C HIS A 44 2.60 -11.64 0.05
N VAL A 45 3.27 -11.85 -1.08
CA VAL A 45 4.38 -11.01 -1.56
C VAL A 45 3.95 -10.26 -2.82
N SER A 46 4.19 -8.96 -2.85
CA SER A 46 3.82 -8.07 -3.94
C SER A 46 5.01 -7.19 -4.34
N ALA A 47 5.18 -6.96 -5.64
CA ALA A 47 6.14 -5.97 -6.13
C ALA A 47 5.43 -4.64 -6.35
N VAL A 48 6.10 -3.56 -5.95
CA VAL A 48 5.65 -2.19 -6.11
C VAL A 48 6.61 -1.48 -7.06
N GLY A 49 6.14 -1.13 -8.25
CA GLY A 49 6.87 -0.27 -9.17
C GLY A 49 6.61 1.20 -8.86
N VAL A 50 7.66 1.97 -8.56
CA VAL A 50 7.57 3.41 -8.38
C VAL A 50 7.83 4.11 -9.71
N TYR A 51 6.91 4.96 -10.14
CA TYR A 51 7.01 5.68 -11.41
C TYR A 51 6.90 7.20 -11.20
N GLY A 52 7.51 7.95 -12.13
CA GLY A 52 7.40 9.40 -12.16
C GLY A 52 6.13 9.81 -12.89
N GLU A 53 6.26 10.02 -14.20
CA GLU A 53 5.16 10.47 -15.07
C GLU A 53 4.43 9.30 -15.75
N ASP A 54 5.16 8.26 -16.16
CA ASP A 54 4.59 7.14 -16.92
C ASP A 54 4.47 5.86 -16.07
N PRO A 55 3.24 5.40 -15.73
CA PRO A 55 3.04 4.16 -14.99
C PRO A 55 3.51 2.90 -15.73
N LYS A 56 3.74 2.96 -17.05
CA LYS A 56 4.28 1.84 -17.82
C LYS A 56 5.80 1.68 -17.65
N HIS A 57 6.49 2.72 -17.18
CA HIS A 57 7.94 2.74 -17.01
C HIS A 57 8.34 3.12 -15.56
N PRO A 58 8.10 2.24 -14.57
CA PRO A 58 8.63 2.45 -13.23
C PRO A 58 10.16 2.49 -13.24
N TYR A 59 10.73 3.43 -12.47
CA TYR A 59 12.17 3.64 -12.37
C TYR A 59 12.80 2.95 -11.15
N ASP A 60 11.98 2.51 -10.19
CA ASP A 60 12.42 1.75 -9.01
C ASP A 60 11.38 0.69 -8.63
N TYR A 61 11.81 -0.35 -7.94
CA TYR A 61 10.96 -1.47 -7.53
C TYR A 61 11.22 -1.86 -6.09
N PHE A 62 10.16 -2.23 -5.38
CA PHE A 62 10.22 -2.73 -4.01
C PHE A 62 9.37 -3.97 -3.89
N THR A 63 9.90 -5.01 -3.27
CA THR A 63 9.13 -6.20 -2.95
C THR A 63 8.70 -6.11 -1.50
N ILE A 64 7.40 -6.18 -1.25
CA ILE A 64 6.81 -6.13 0.09
C ILE A 64 6.06 -7.41 0.41
N LYS A 65 5.97 -7.74 1.68
CA LYS A 65 5.17 -8.84 2.21
C LYS A 65 4.16 -8.31 3.20
N TYR A 66 2.93 -8.82 3.16
CA TYR A 66 1.97 -8.59 4.23
C TYR A 66 2.13 -9.69 5.29
N LEU A 67 2.45 -9.31 6.51
CA LEU A 67 2.66 -10.23 7.63
C LEU A 67 2.14 -9.60 8.91
N ASP A 68 1.38 -10.37 9.69
CA ASP A 68 0.88 -9.96 11.02
C ASP A 68 0.25 -8.57 11.05
N GLY A 69 -0.48 -8.27 9.97
CA GLY A 69 -1.28 -7.07 9.89
C GLY A 69 -0.60 -5.81 9.40
N ARG A 70 0.63 -5.93 8.89
CA ARG A 70 1.43 -4.83 8.34
C ARG A 70 2.13 -5.25 7.05
N PHE A 71 2.52 -4.28 6.25
CA PHE A 71 3.43 -4.49 5.12
C PHE A 71 4.88 -4.29 5.57
N GLU A 72 5.75 -5.20 5.14
CA GLU A 72 7.19 -5.18 5.41
C GLU A 72 7.96 -5.22 4.09
N LEU A 73 9.06 -4.46 4.01
CA LEU A 73 9.97 -4.56 2.88
C LEU A 73 10.72 -5.89 2.95
N VAL A 74 10.69 -6.65 1.85
CA VAL A 74 11.50 -7.85 1.65
C VAL A 74 12.83 -7.48 1.01
N GLU A 75 12.78 -6.74 -0.09
CA GLU A 75 13.97 -6.29 -0.83
C GLU A 75 13.64 -5.09 -1.72
N ARG A 76 14.68 -4.30 -2.07
CA ARG A 76 14.62 -3.34 -3.17
C ARG A 76 14.93 -4.09 -4.47
N GLY A 77 13.97 -4.10 -5.38
CA GLY A 77 14.01 -4.88 -6.61
C GLY A 77 12.67 -5.56 -6.90
N LYS A 78 12.61 -6.22 -8.05
CA LYS A 78 11.45 -6.99 -8.50
C LYS A 78 11.72 -8.47 -8.26
N GLY A 79 11.02 -9.08 -7.29
CA GLY A 79 11.00 -10.53 -7.13
C GLY A 79 10.38 -11.25 -8.34
N GLU A 80 10.80 -12.49 -8.60
CA GLU A 80 10.44 -13.24 -9.82
C GLU A 80 8.94 -13.56 -10.00
N HIS A 81 8.14 -13.55 -8.93
CA HIS A 81 6.78 -14.16 -8.95
C HIS A 81 5.65 -13.30 -8.35
N SER A 82 5.83 -11.99 -8.19
CA SER A 82 4.87 -11.15 -7.47
C SER A 82 3.92 -10.33 -8.37
N THR A 83 2.67 -10.17 -7.91
CA THR A 83 1.69 -9.21 -8.44
C THR A 83 2.29 -7.80 -8.46
N HIS A 84 1.98 -7.00 -9.47
CA HIS A 84 2.55 -5.65 -9.62
C HIS A 84 1.54 -4.58 -9.22
N TRP A 85 1.79 -3.94 -8.08
CA TRP A 85 1.24 -2.62 -7.77
C TRP A 85 2.16 -1.55 -8.37
N ARG A 86 1.59 -0.41 -8.77
CA ARG A 86 2.33 0.74 -9.28
C ARG A 86 1.94 1.96 -8.47
N ALA A 87 2.92 2.63 -7.89
CA ALA A 87 2.72 3.84 -7.11
C ALA A 87 3.43 5.02 -7.79
N SER A 88 2.71 6.13 -8.00
CA SER A 88 3.38 7.34 -8.48
C SER A 88 4.25 7.93 -7.38
N LYS A 89 5.39 8.50 -7.76
CA LYS A 89 6.26 9.27 -6.85
C LYS A 89 5.46 10.35 -6.13
N ARG A 90 4.62 11.07 -6.87
CA ARG A 90 3.76 12.15 -6.32
C ARG A 90 2.80 11.64 -5.25
N TYR A 91 2.25 10.43 -5.42
CA TYR A 91 1.39 9.82 -4.41
C TYR A 91 2.18 9.49 -3.15
N LEU A 92 3.37 8.87 -3.29
CA LEU A 92 4.25 8.60 -2.14
C LEU A 92 4.68 9.88 -1.42
N GLU A 93 5.03 10.94 -2.17
CA GLU A 93 5.35 12.27 -1.61
C GLU A 93 4.17 12.79 -0.79
N SER A 94 2.94 12.70 -1.32
CA SER A 94 1.76 13.15 -0.58
C SER A 94 1.51 12.39 0.73
N LEU A 95 1.84 11.09 0.79
CA LEU A 95 1.74 10.30 2.03
C LEU A 95 2.72 10.82 3.08
N VAL A 96 3.93 11.18 2.66
CA VAL A 96 4.99 11.65 3.55
C VAL A 96 4.79 13.11 3.96
N ASP A 97 4.30 13.95 3.06
CA ASP A 97 4.08 15.38 3.30
C ASP A 97 2.88 15.65 4.23
N ASP A 98 1.83 14.83 4.17
CA ASP A 98 0.63 14.95 5.01
C ASP A 98 0.15 13.58 5.55
N PRO A 99 0.93 12.94 6.43
CA PRO A 99 0.67 11.57 6.87
C PRO A 99 -0.64 11.45 7.68
N GLN A 100 -0.98 12.50 8.44
CA GLN A 100 -2.14 12.45 9.34
C GLN A 100 -3.45 12.36 8.56
N THR A 101 -3.54 13.05 7.41
CA THR A 101 -4.68 12.94 6.50
C THR A 101 -4.97 11.49 6.08
N TYR A 102 -3.95 10.68 5.83
CA TYR A 102 -4.12 9.29 5.41
C TYR A 102 -4.33 8.34 6.59
N ILE A 103 -3.82 8.68 7.78
CA ILE A 103 -4.06 7.93 9.01
C ILE A 103 -5.51 8.09 9.46
N ASP A 104 -6.03 9.31 9.46
CA ASP A 104 -7.40 9.61 9.90
C ASP A 104 -8.45 9.26 8.83
N HIS A 105 -8.03 9.26 7.56
CA HIS A 105 -8.89 8.93 6.42
C HIS A 105 -8.26 7.83 5.56
N PRO A 106 -8.30 6.55 5.99
CA PRO A 106 -7.73 5.42 5.24
C PRO A 106 -8.34 5.23 3.84
N ALA A 107 -9.48 5.87 3.54
CA ALA A 107 -10.07 5.93 2.21
C ALA A 107 -9.21 6.60 1.14
N LYS A 108 -8.27 7.44 1.55
CA LYS A 108 -7.33 8.09 0.64
C LYS A 108 -6.16 7.17 0.26
N LEU A 109 -6.01 6.02 0.90
CA LEU A 109 -4.99 5.05 0.54
C LEU A 109 -5.36 4.32 -0.75
N ASP A 110 -4.39 4.17 -1.65
CA ASP A 110 -4.56 3.41 -2.88
C ASP A 110 -4.45 1.90 -2.58
N PHE A 111 -5.62 1.27 -2.48
CA PHE A 111 -5.77 -0.17 -2.35
C PHE A 111 -6.35 -0.81 -3.61
N ASP A 112 -6.39 -0.12 -4.75
CA ASP A 112 -7.04 -0.65 -5.95
C ASP A 112 -6.36 -1.92 -6.47
N TRP A 113 -5.04 -2.02 -6.29
CA TRP A 113 -4.28 -3.23 -6.63
C TRP A 113 -4.75 -4.46 -5.84
N LEU A 114 -5.24 -4.29 -4.60
CA LEU A 114 -5.74 -5.40 -3.78
C LEU A 114 -7.03 -6.01 -4.33
N LYS A 115 -7.79 -5.28 -5.14
CA LYS A 115 -9.00 -5.82 -5.80
C LYS A 115 -8.68 -6.97 -6.75
N THR A 116 -7.43 -7.09 -7.22
CA THR A 116 -7.00 -8.18 -8.11
C THR A 116 -6.60 -9.45 -7.34
N ILE A 117 -6.32 -9.32 -6.04
CA ILE A 117 -5.81 -10.41 -5.18
C ILE A 117 -6.92 -10.91 -4.25
N LEU A 118 -7.78 -10.01 -3.80
CA LEU A 118 -8.84 -10.31 -2.85
C LEU A 118 -10.06 -10.91 -3.57
N PRO A 119 -10.79 -11.82 -2.92
CA PRO A 119 -12.00 -12.40 -3.49
C PRO A 119 -13.11 -11.34 -3.67
N ASP A 120 -14.04 -11.58 -4.60
CA ASP A 120 -15.16 -10.67 -4.92
C ASP A 120 -15.99 -10.26 -3.69
N SER A 121 -16.04 -11.10 -2.65
CA SER A 121 -16.69 -10.75 -1.38
C SER A 121 -16.15 -9.45 -0.76
N MET A 122 -14.86 -9.18 -0.95
CA MET A 122 -14.19 -7.96 -0.49
C MET A 122 -14.50 -6.73 -1.35
N ALA A 123 -14.85 -6.91 -2.63
CA ALA A 123 -15.15 -5.80 -3.54
C ALA A 123 -16.33 -4.95 -3.04
N SER A 124 -17.31 -5.59 -2.38
CA SER A 124 -18.45 -4.89 -1.77
C SER A 124 -18.06 -3.99 -0.59
N LEU A 125 -16.98 -4.31 0.12
CA LEU A 125 -16.48 -3.51 1.25
C LEU A 125 -15.72 -2.29 0.74
N PHE A 126 -14.93 -2.41 -0.33
CA PHE A 126 -14.25 -1.27 -0.96
C PHE A 126 -15.25 -0.21 -1.45
N LYS A 127 -16.38 -0.63 -2.06
CA LYS A 127 -17.44 0.29 -2.51
C LYS A 127 -18.14 1.05 -1.37
N LYS A 128 -18.10 0.53 -0.15
CA LYS A 128 -18.72 1.16 1.04
C LYS A 128 -17.74 2.01 1.84
N ALA A 129 -16.45 1.87 1.53
CA ALA A 129 -15.36 2.54 2.22
C ALA A 129 -14.92 3.82 1.47
N ALA A 130 -15.08 3.83 0.14
CA ALA A 130 -14.97 5.00 -0.73
C ALA A 130 -16.21 5.90 -0.63
#